data_AF-B9TIQ5-F1
#
_entry.id   AF-B9TIQ5-F1
#
_cell.length_a   1.000
_cell.length_b   1.000
_cell.length_c   1.000
_cell.angle_alpha   90.00
_cell.angle_beta   90.00
_cell.angle_gamma   90.00
#
_symmetry.space_group_name_H-M   'P 1'
#
loop_
_entity.id
_entity.type
_entity.pdbx_description
1 polymer ?
#
loop_
_entity_poly.entity_id
_entity_poly.type
_entity_poly.pdbx_seq_one_letter_code
_entity_poly.pdbx_strand_id
1 'polypeptide(L)'
;MEPDVGQAREKLKLKKNQVVIAMLPGSRQSEVNFHAELLLETAIVFDRLMRENGQQVQFLVPLVTRETRDIFTSAWHQLLTQKPDTAIDLQIMFGHAHDAMTAADAVLVASGTATLEAALLKKPMVITYKMSNMSWQLLKRMRLQPYVGLPNILAGEFIVPELLQKEATPEGVAQTLYNLLADKTGLAVLQEKYRHIHAQLKQNSAQKAAAVVKQFLQA
;
A
#
# COMPACT_ATOMS: atom_id res chain seq x y z
N MET A 1 -3.85 19.26 4.59
CA MET A 1 -4.21 18.54 5.83
C MET A 1 -3.17 17.47 5.99
N GLU A 2 -2.31 17.66 6.98
CA GLU A 2 -1.27 16.69 7.33
C GLU A 2 -1.90 15.60 8.20
N PRO A 3 -1.56 14.32 7.99
CA PRO A 3 -2.08 13.23 8.80
C PRO A 3 -1.53 13.28 10.24
N ASP A 4 -2.37 13.01 11.23
CA ASP A 4 -1.93 12.85 12.62
C ASP A 4 -1.39 11.43 12.86
N VAL A 5 -0.09 11.27 12.60
CA VAL A 5 0.61 9.99 12.79
C VAL A 5 0.66 9.58 14.26
N GLY A 6 0.81 10.54 15.17
CA GLY A 6 0.91 10.28 16.61
C GLY A 6 -0.37 9.67 17.16
N GLN A 7 -1.51 10.31 16.88
CA GLN A 7 -2.83 9.82 17.27
C GLN A 7 -3.14 8.45 16.67
N ALA A 8 -2.78 8.21 15.40
CA ALA A 8 -3.00 6.91 14.76
C ALA A 8 -2.15 5.80 15.43
N ARG A 9 -0.88 6.08 15.75
CA ARG A 9 -0.01 5.12 16.45
C ARG A 9 -0.51 4.81 17.86
N GLU A 10 -1.01 5.81 18.59
CA GLU A 10 -1.60 5.60 19.92
C GLU A 10 -2.89 4.78 19.85
N LYS A 11 -3.79 5.12 18.92
CA LYS A 11 -5.05 4.38 18.69
C LYS A 11 -4.80 2.90 18.40
N LEU A 12 -3.76 2.62 17.63
CA LEU A 12 -3.36 1.25 17.25
C LEU A 12 -2.45 0.57 18.29
N LYS A 13 -2.08 1.27 19.38
CA LYS A 13 -1.19 0.78 20.45
C LYS A 13 0.16 0.28 19.92
N LEU A 14 0.74 0.98 18.95
CA LEU A 14 2.02 0.59 18.36
C LEU A 14 3.18 0.87 19.32
N LYS A 15 4.22 0.03 19.26
CA LYS A 15 5.42 0.21 20.07
C LYS A 15 6.20 1.44 19.59
N LYS A 16 6.87 2.12 20.50
CA LYS A 16 7.75 3.24 20.17
C LYS A 16 9.02 2.73 19.47
N ASN A 17 9.62 3.57 18.63
CA ASN A 17 10.89 3.33 17.94
C ASN A 17 10.91 2.11 16.98
N GLN A 18 9.75 1.70 16.46
CA GLN A 18 9.67 0.70 15.40
C GLN A 18 9.34 1.36 14.07
N VAL A 19 9.85 0.76 12.99
CA VAL A 19 9.41 1.09 11.64
C VAL A 19 8.11 0.36 11.38
N VAL A 20 7.08 1.09 10.99
CA VAL A 20 5.73 0.55 10.78
C VAL A 20 5.46 0.46 9.30
N ILE A 21 5.16 -0.74 8.80
CA ILE A 21 4.80 -0.99 7.41
C ILE A 21 3.34 -1.41 7.33
N ALA A 22 2.52 -0.68 6.57
CA ALA A 22 1.17 -1.13 6.26
C ALA A 22 1.17 -1.95 4.97
N MET A 23 0.62 -3.16 5.00
CA MET A 23 0.49 -4.04 3.83
C MET A 23 -0.99 -4.19 3.45
N LEU A 24 -1.35 -3.73 2.26
CA LEU A 24 -2.72 -3.75 1.74
C LEU A 24 -2.81 -4.77 0.59
N PRO A 25 -3.09 -6.05 0.89
CA PRO A 25 -3.08 -7.15 -0.08
C PRO A 25 -4.21 -7.10 -1.12
N GLY A 26 -5.22 -6.25 -0.90
CA GLY A 26 -6.36 -6.12 -1.80
C GLY A 26 -7.68 -6.11 -1.04
N SER A 27 -8.73 -5.72 -1.75
CA SER A 27 -10.10 -5.69 -1.22
C SER A 27 -10.89 -6.94 -1.61
N ARG A 28 -10.45 -7.66 -2.65
CA ARG A 28 -11.12 -8.84 -3.19
C ARG A 28 -10.36 -10.11 -2.80
N GLN A 29 -11.10 -11.20 -2.63
CA GLN A 29 -10.51 -12.51 -2.32
C GLN A 29 -9.45 -12.94 -3.35
N SER A 30 -9.73 -12.73 -4.65
CA SER A 30 -8.76 -13.05 -5.71
C SER A 30 -7.48 -12.24 -5.60
N GLU A 31 -7.56 -10.95 -5.28
CA GLU A 31 -6.39 -10.11 -5.03
C GLU A 31 -5.60 -10.68 -3.85
N VAL A 32 -6.24 -10.94 -2.71
CA VAL A 32 -5.54 -11.47 -1.53
C VAL A 32 -4.88 -12.82 -1.82
N ASN A 33 -5.54 -13.72 -2.55
CA ASN A 33 -4.97 -15.01 -2.98
C ASN A 33 -3.67 -14.85 -3.80
N PHE A 34 -3.57 -13.82 -4.66
CA PHE A 34 -2.36 -13.59 -5.46
C PHE A 34 -1.24 -12.85 -4.70
N HIS A 35 -1.58 -12.09 -3.66
CA HIS A 35 -0.62 -11.20 -2.99
C HIS A 35 -0.20 -11.66 -1.59
N ALA A 36 -0.97 -12.49 -0.90
CA ALA A 36 -0.70 -12.86 0.49
C ALA A 36 0.70 -13.46 0.66
N GLU A 37 1.04 -14.48 -0.13
CA GLU A 37 2.35 -15.12 -0.10
C GLU A 37 3.47 -14.11 -0.40
N LEU A 38 3.34 -13.34 -1.48
CA LEU A 38 4.33 -12.32 -1.84
C LEU A 38 4.57 -11.32 -0.70
N LEU A 39 3.51 -10.78 -0.10
CA LEU A 39 3.63 -9.77 0.95
C LEU A 39 4.22 -10.35 2.23
N LEU A 40 3.83 -11.57 2.60
CA LEU A 40 4.40 -12.25 3.76
C LEU A 40 5.88 -12.55 3.56
N GLU A 41 6.28 -13.08 2.40
CA GLU A 41 7.69 -13.32 2.10
C GLU A 41 8.48 -12.01 2.02
N THR A 42 7.89 -10.96 1.44
CA THR A 42 8.49 -9.61 1.44
C THR A 42 8.71 -9.11 2.86
N ALA A 43 7.75 -9.30 3.76
CA ALA A 43 7.87 -8.89 5.16
C ALA A 43 9.01 -9.62 5.87
N ILE A 44 9.21 -10.91 5.60
CA ILE A 44 10.33 -11.69 6.15
C ILE A 44 11.68 -11.15 5.66
N VAL A 45 11.81 -10.93 4.35
CA VAL A 45 13.06 -10.40 3.77
C VAL A 45 13.34 -8.99 4.30
N PHE A 46 12.32 -8.14 4.34
CA PHE A 46 12.45 -6.77 4.83
C PHE A 46 12.78 -6.71 6.32
N ASP A 47 12.14 -7.53 7.17
CA ASP A 47 12.46 -7.61 8.60
C ASP A 47 13.92 -8.00 8.83
N ARG A 48 14.45 -8.97 8.06
CA ARG A 48 15.86 -9.35 8.12
C ARG A 48 16.78 -8.18 7.78
N LEU A 49 16.53 -7.50 6.65
CA LEU A 49 17.32 -6.33 6.22
C LEU A 49 17.32 -5.23 7.28
N MET A 50 16.16 -4.96 7.90
CA MET A 50 16.04 -3.92 8.93
C MET A 50 16.74 -4.30 10.23
N ARG A 51 16.68 -5.57 10.65
CA ARG A 51 17.40 -6.06 11.83
C ARG A 51 18.91 -6.02 11.68
N GLU A 52 19.43 -6.32 10.50
CA GLU A 52 20.86 -6.17 10.19
C GLU A 52 21.33 -4.72 10.37
N ASN A 53 20.43 -3.75 10.26
CA ASN A 53 20.66 -2.33 10.49
C ASN A 53 20.19 -1.85 11.88
N GLY A 54 19.89 -2.78 12.81
CA GLY A 54 19.52 -2.48 14.19
C GLY A 54 18.11 -1.92 14.37
N GLN A 55 17.22 -2.06 13.38
CA GLN A 55 15.84 -1.58 13.43
C GLN A 55 14.85 -2.71 13.57
N GLN A 56 13.80 -2.47 14.38
CA GLN A 56 12.66 -3.39 14.49
C GLN A 56 11.53 -2.92 13.59
N VAL A 57 10.82 -3.87 12.99
CA VAL A 57 9.70 -3.61 12.09
C VAL A 57 8.42 -4.19 12.67
N GLN A 58 7.33 -3.44 12.55
CA GLN A 58 5.98 -3.93 12.78
C GLN A 58 5.16 -3.82 11.49
N PHE A 59 4.50 -4.91 11.12
CA PHE A 59 3.67 -5.00 9.92
C PHE A 59 2.20 -4.97 10.28
N LEU A 60 1.45 -4.04 9.68
CA LEU A 60 0.00 -3.92 9.84
C LEU A 60 -0.69 -4.41 8.58
N VAL A 61 -1.62 -5.37 8.70
CA VAL A 61 -2.36 -5.93 7.56
C VAL A 61 -3.86 -5.67 7.73
N PRO A 62 -4.37 -4.50 7.31
CA PRO A 62 -5.80 -4.22 7.32
C PRO A 62 -6.53 -4.98 6.21
N LEU A 63 -7.56 -5.73 6.59
CA LEU A 63 -8.39 -6.54 5.68
C LEU A 63 -9.86 -6.15 5.80
N VAL A 64 -10.56 -6.10 4.67
CA VAL A 64 -11.89 -5.48 4.57
C VAL A 64 -13.01 -6.44 4.98
N THR A 65 -12.88 -7.72 4.61
CA THR A 65 -13.91 -8.75 4.85
C THR A 65 -13.35 -9.95 5.60
N ARG A 66 -14.23 -10.75 6.22
CA ARG A 66 -13.81 -11.93 6.99
C ARG A 66 -13.11 -12.93 6.09
N GLU A 67 -13.61 -13.10 4.87
CA GLU A 67 -13.06 -14.01 3.87
C GLU A 67 -11.64 -13.58 3.47
N THR A 68 -11.41 -12.29 3.21
CA THR A 68 -10.05 -11.79 2.92
C THR A 68 -9.09 -11.97 4.09
N ARG A 69 -9.58 -11.82 5.32
CA ARG A 69 -8.83 -12.09 6.54
C ARG A 69 -8.45 -13.56 6.67
N ASP A 70 -9.42 -14.45 6.46
CA ASP A 70 -9.23 -15.87 6.63
C ASP A 70 -8.28 -16.43 5.55
N ILE A 71 -8.33 -15.92 4.31
CA ILE A 71 -7.37 -16.23 3.24
C ILE A 71 -5.96 -15.83 3.66
N PHE A 72 -5.75 -14.58 4.08
CA PHE A 72 -4.42 -14.08 4.45
C PHE A 72 -3.88 -14.82 5.68
N THR A 73 -4.73 -15.08 6.68
CA THR A 73 -4.37 -15.82 7.89
C THR A 73 -3.97 -17.26 7.57
N SER A 74 -4.69 -17.92 6.65
CA SER A 74 -4.35 -19.26 6.20
C SER A 74 -3.00 -19.30 5.48
N ALA A 75 -2.73 -18.32 4.61
CA ALA A 75 -1.42 -18.18 3.96
C ALA A 75 -0.30 -17.96 4.98
N TRP A 76 -0.55 -17.16 6.03
CA TRP A 76 0.40 -16.96 7.12
C TRP A 76 0.69 -18.25 7.89
N HIS A 77 -0.33 -19.01 8.27
CA HIS A 77 -0.15 -20.29 8.95
C HIS A 77 0.58 -21.33 8.09
N GLN A 78 0.28 -21.39 6.80
CA GLN A 78 0.98 -22.25 5.87
C GLN A 78 2.47 -21.88 5.78
N LEU A 79 2.77 -20.58 5.70
CA LEU A 79 4.14 -20.10 5.64
C LEU A 79 4.93 -20.44 6.92
N LEU A 80 4.32 -20.25 8.10
CA LEU A 80 4.91 -20.63 9.38
C LEU A 80 5.16 -22.14 9.50
N THR A 81 4.32 -22.97 8.85
CA THR A 81 4.53 -24.42 8.82
C THR A 81 5.75 -24.79 7.97
N GLN A 82 5.99 -24.06 6.88
CA GLN A 82 7.13 -24.26 5.99
C GLN A 82 8.42 -23.64 6.54
N LYS A 83 8.32 -22.54 7.30
CA LYS A 83 9.43 -21.74 7.82
C LYS A 83 9.21 -21.44 9.32
N PRO A 84 9.32 -22.45 10.20
CA PRO A 84 8.95 -22.33 11.62
C PRO A 84 9.78 -21.30 12.41
N ASP A 85 11.02 -21.02 11.97
CA ASP A 85 11.90 -20.03 12.61
C ASP A 85 11.58 -18.58 12.21
N THR A 86 10.50 -18.35 11.46
CA THR A 86 10.10 -17.01 11.04
C THR A 86 9.49 -16.24 12.21
N ALA A 87 10.16 -15.16 12.63
CA ALA A 87 9.68 -14.28 13.69
C ALA A 87 9.54 -12.83 13.20
N ILE A 88 8.40 -12.49 12.59
CA ILE A 88 8.03 -11.11 12.25
C ILE A 88 6.89 -10.59 13.15
N ASP A 89 6.90 -9.30 13.51
CA ASP A 89 5.82 -8.66 14.27
C ASP A 89 4.68 -8.28 13.31
N LEU A 90 3.75 -9.21 13.10
CA LEU A 90 2.64 -9.09 12.15
C LEU A 90 1.31 -8.92 12.89
N GLN A 91 0.62 -7.82 12.65
CA GLN A 91 -0.72 -7.54 13.18
C GLN A 91 -1.75 -7.57 12.05
N ILE A 92 -2.52 -8.65 11.96
CA ILE A 92 -3.67 -8.75 11.07
C ILE A 92 -4.85 -8.01 11.69
N MET A 93 -5.49 -7.14 10.91
CA MET A 93 -6.54 -6.24 11.38
C MET A 93 -7.79 -6.37 10.51
N PHE A 94 -8.95 -6.12 11.11
CA PHE A 94 -10.22 -6.04 10.39
C PHE A 94 -10.63 -4.58 10.24
N GLY A 95 -10.75 -4.09 9.02
CA GLY A 95 -10.96 -2.66 8.73
C GLY A 95 -9.72 -1.81 9.05
N HIS A 96 -9.93 -0.56 9.45
CA HIS A 96 -8.88 0.36 9.90
C HIS A 96 -7.74 0.63 8.90
N ALA A 97 -7.96 0.42 7.60
CA ALA A 97 -6.94 0.64 6.58
C ALA A 97 -6.37 2.07 6.62
N HIS A 98 -7.23 3.08 6.82
CA HIS A 98 -6.80 4.46 6.95
C HIS A 98 -5.96 4.72 8.20
N ASP A 99 -6.32 4.15 9.36
CA ASP A 99 -5.54 4.26 10.59
C ASP A 99 -4.16 3.59 10.40
N ALA A 100 -4.12 2.40 9.80
CA ALA A 100 -2.90 1.66 9.53
C ALA A 100 -1.97 2.42 8.57
N MET A 101 -2.51 2.93 7.45
CA MET A 101 -1.75 3.78 6.52
C MET A 101 -1.25 5.05 7.22
N THR A 102 -2.10 5.71 8.01
CA THR A 102 -1.74 6.93 8.75
C THR A 102 -0.61 6.68 9.75
N ALA A 103 -0.61 5.54 10.44
CA ALA A 103 0.43 5.18 11.41
C ALA A 103 1.75 4.73 10.76
N ALA A 104 1.69 4.21 9.53
CA ALA A 104 2.83 3.63 8.83
C ALA A 104 3.89 4.65 8.41
N ASP A 105 5.14 4.20 8.38
CA ASP A 105 6.28 4.90 7.77
C ASP A 105 6.31 4.70 6.26
N ALA A 106 5.89 3.53 5.76
CA ALA A 106 5.66 3.24 4.35
C ALA A 106 4.55 2.20 4.13
N VAL A 107 4.03 2.16 2.90
CA VAL A 107 2.90 1.32 2.52
C VAL A 107 3.25 0.37 1.37
N LEU A 108 3.01 -0.93 1.53
CA LEU A 108 2.99 -1.91 0.44
C LEU A 108 1.55 -2.08 -0.03
N VAL A 109 1.25 -1.74 -1.29
CA VAL A 109 -0.13 -1.67 -1.76
C VAL A 109 -0.33 -2.42 -3.08
N ALA A 110 -1.36 -3.27 -3.10
CA ALA A 110 -1.82 -3.94 -4.31
C ALA A 110 -3.10 -3.34 -4.92
N SER A 111 -3.91 -2.64 -4.14
CA SER A 111 -5.19 -2.10 -4.61
C SER A 111 -5.06 -0.71 -5.23
N GLY A 112 -5.67 -0.51 -6.41
CA GLY A 112 -5.61 0.74 -7.17
C GLY A 112 -6.12 1.97 -6.39
N THR A 113 -7.26 1.89 -5.71
CA THR A 113 -7.80 3.03 -4.94
C THR A 113 -7.00 3.34 -3.69
N ALA A 114 -6.46 2.30 -3.04
CA ALA A 114 -5.61 2.45 -1.87
C ALA A 114 -4.30 3.20 -2.19
N THR A 115 -3.81 3.12 -3.44
CA THR A 115 -2.65 3.92 -3.87
C THR A 115 -2.94 5.43 -3.80
N LEU A 116 -4.15 5.86 -4.13
CA LEU A 116 -4.51 7.27 -4.02
C LEU A 116 -4.70 7.69 -2.56
N GLU A 117 -5.35 6.85 -1.74
CA GLU A 117 -5.53 7.12 -0.31
C GLU A 117 -4.19 7.29 0.41
N ALA A 118 -3.23 6.39 0.16
CA ALA A 118 -1.88 6.50 0.71
C ALA A 118 -1.16 7.80 0.27
N ALA A 119 -1.32 8.21 -1.00
CA ALA A 119 -0.76 9.46 -1.50
C ALA A 119 -1.42 10.70 -0.88
N LEU A 120 -2.74 10.66 -0.67
CA LEU A 120 -3.47 11.72 0.03
C LEU A 120 -2.99 11.85 1.49
N LEU A 121 -2.68 10.72 2.12
CA LEU A 121 -2.03 10.61 3.44
C LEU A 121 -0.52 10.88 3.45
N LYS A 122 0.07 11.27 2.31
CA LYS A 122 1.50 11.61 2.19
C LYS A 122 2.42 10.45 2.57
N LYS A 123 1.95 9.22 2.44
CA LYS A 123 2.71 8.03 2.81
C LYS A 123 3.51 7.53 1.62
N PRO A 124 4.83 7.34 1.77
CA PRO A 124 5.60 6.70 0.73
C PRO A 124 5.10 5.26 0.56
N MET A 125 5.11 4.78 -0.68
CA MET A 125 4.57 3.47 -0.99
C MET A 125 5.37 2.75 -2.08
N VAL A 126 5.26 1.44 -2.06
CA VAL A 126 5.64 0.57 -3.18
C VAL A 126 4.37 -0.10 -3.68
N ILE A 127 4.09 0.08 -4.97
CA ILE A 127 2.94 -0.54 -5.61
C ILE A 127 3.38 -1.90 -6.14
N THR A 128 2.66 -2.95 -5.76
CA THR A 128 2.94 -4.30 -6.26
C THR A 128 1.68 -5.00 -6.72
N TYR A 129 1.73 -5.73 -7.84
CA TYR A 129 0.54 -6.42 -8.33
C TYR A 129 0.86 -7.75 -9.02
N LYS A 130 0.13 -8.81 -8.63
CA LYS A 130 0.11 -10.14 -9.25
C LYS A 130 -1.32 -10.51 -9.63
N MET A 131 -1.48 -11.13 -10.79
CA MET A 131 -2.75 -11.69 -11.25
C MET A 131 -2.51 -12.88 -12.18
N SER A 132 -3.57 -13.53 -12.66
CA SER A 132 -3.42 -14.61 -13.64
C SER A 132 -2.68 -14.13 -14.90
N ASN A 133 -1.83 -14.99 -15.46
CA ASN A 133 -1.07 -14.67 -16.68
C ASN A 133 -1.98 -14.29 -17.86
N MET A 134 -3.14 -14.93 -17.96
CA MET A 134 -4.14 -14.62 -19.01
C MET A 134 -4.69 -13.20 -18.84
N SER A 135 -5.10 -12.83 -17.63
CA SER A 135 -5.56 -11.47 -17.31
C SER A 135 -4.47 -10.43 -17.57
N TRP A 136 -3.22 -10.75 -17.21
CA TRP A 136 -2.09 -9.86 -17.44
C TRP A 136 -1.80 -9.63 -18.92
N GLN A 137 -1.85 -10.68 -19.75
CA GLN A 137 -1.63 -10.54 -21.20
C GLN A 137 -2.72 -9.69 -21.86
N LEU A 138 -3.97 -9.81 -21.42
CA LEU A 138 -5.05 -8.97 -21.91
C LEU A 138 -4.83 -7.50 -21.52
N LEU A 139 -4.56 -7.23 -20.25
CA LEU A 139 -4.28 -5.89 -19.74
C LEU A 139 -3.07 -5.26 -20.44
N LYS A 140 -1.99 -6.03 -20.65
CA LYS A 140 -0.78 -5.55 -21.34
C LYS A 140 -1.09 -5.10 -22.77
N ARG A 141 -2.00 -5.77 -23.48
CA ARG A 141 -2.42 -5.38 -24.84
C ARG A 141 -3.28 -4.10 -24.85
N MET A 142 -3.96 -3.80 -23.75
CA MET A 142 -4.80 -2.61 -23.59
C MET A 142 -4.05 -1.41 -22.99
N ARG A 143 -2.76 -1.54 -22.63
CA ARG A 143 -2.00 -0.50 -21.93
C ARG A 143 -1.83 0.76 -22.80
N LEU A 144 -2.79 1.68 -22.65
CA LEU A 144 -2.74 3.03 -23.22
C LEU A 144 -1.75 3.93 -22.46
N GLN A 145 -1.37 3.58 -21.23
CA GLN A 145 -0.46 4.35 -20.38
C GLN A 145 0.56 3.43 -19.70
N PRO A 146 1.77 3.93 -19.38
CA PRO A 146 2.83 3.13 -18.75
C PRO A 146 2.60 2.89 -17.25
N TYR A 147 1.70 3.65 -16.62
CA TYR A 147 1.45 3.65 -15.17
C TYR A 147 0.25 2.79 -14.80
N VAL A 148 0.30 2.14 -13.63
CA VAL A 148 -0.84 1.44 -13.03
C VAL A 148 -1.33 2.15 -11.77
N GLY A 149 -0.43 2.74 -10.99
CA GLY A 149 -0.76 3.46 -9.77
C GLY A 149 -1.39 4.82 -10.04
N LEU A 150 -2.47 5.14 -9.30
CA LEU A 150 -3.11 6.46 -9.41
C LEU A 150 -2.15 7.63 -9.14
N PRO A 151 -1.20 7.56 -8.19
CA PRO A 151 -0.24 8.65 -7.98
C PRO A 151 0.63 8.92 -9.20
N ASN A 152 1.10 7.87 -9.89
CA ASN A 152 1.92 8.00 -11.09
C ASN A 152 1.09 8.47 -12.30
N ILE A 153 -0.15 7.97 -12.44
CA ILE A 153 -1.08 8.43 -13.48
C ILE A 153 -1.35 9.93 -13.34
N LEU A 154 -1.63 10.40 -12.12
CA LEU A 154 -1.93 11.82 -11.86
C LEU A 154 -0.69 12.71 -11.99
N ALA A 155 0.50 12.20 -11.66
CA ALA A 155 1.74 12.93 -11.83
C ALA A 155 2.24 12.94 -13.29
N GLY A 156 1.84 11.98 -14.11
CA GLY A 156 2.37 11.79 -15.46
C GLY A 156 3.83 11.35 -15.48
N GLU A 157 4.34 10.81 -14.37
CA GLU A 157 5.71 10.31 -14.20
C GLU A 157 5.74 9.23 -13.10
N PHE A 158 6.83 8.44 -13.03
CA PHE A 158 7.02 7.48 -11.95
C PHE A 158 7.51 8.19 -10.68
N ILE A 159 6.57 8.63 -9.85
CA ILE A 159 6.85 9.22 -8.53
C ILE A 159 6.95 8.16 -7.43
N VAL A 160 6.33 6.99 -7.64
CA VAL A 160 6.44 5.81 -6.77
C VAL A 160 6.83 4.58 -7.57
N PRO A 161 7.61 3.66 -6.97
CA PRO A 161 7.98 2.42 -7.63
C PRO A 161 6.77 1.50 -7.83
N GLU A 162 6.68 0.90 -9.02
CA GLU A 162 5.67 -0.10 -9.40
C GLU A 162 6.38 -1.41 -9.78
N LEU A 163 6.24 -2.46 -8.96
CA LEU A 163 6.81 -3.78 -9.22
C LEU A 163 5.68 -4.74 -9.59
N LEU A 164 5.55 -5.07 -10.87
CA LEU A 164 4.39 -5.78 -11.41
C LEU A 164 4.75 -7.19 -11.90
N GLN A 165 3.88 -8.17 -11.64
CA GLN A 165 4.00 -9.56 -12.08
C GLN A 165 5.35 -10.21 -11.77
N LYS A 166 6.23 -10.33 -12.76
CA LYS A 166 7.55 -10.97 -12.64
C LYS A 166 8.54 -10.12 -11.85
N GLU A 167 8.35 -8.81 -11.86
CA GLU A 167 9.18 -7.87 -11.08
C GLU A 167 8.75 -7.86 -9.61
N ALA A 168 7.54 -8.32 -9.30
CA ALA A 168 7.02 -8.44 -7.95
C ALA A 168 7.61 -9.67 -7.22
N THR A 169 8.91 -9.65 -6.95
CA THR A 169 9.61 -10.65 -6.13
C THR A 169 9.75 -10.15 -4.69
N PRO A 170 9.75 -11.06 -3.70
CA PRO A 170 9.94 -10.67 -2.29
C PRO A 170 11.18 -9.81 -2.05
N GLU A 171 12.31 -10.19 -2.66
CA GLU A 171 13.57 -9.47 -2.54
C GLU A 171 13.53 -8.11 -3.23
N GLY A 172 12.93 -8.04 -4.42
CA GLY A 172 12.81 -6.80 -5.19
C GLY A 172 11.93 -5.78 -4.47
N VAL A 173 10.78 -6.23 -3.94
CA VAL A 173 9.86 -5.36 -3.19
C VAL A 173 10.50 -4.93 -1.87
N ALA A 174 11.12 -5.85 -1.12
CA ALA A 174 11.78 -5.52 0.15
C ALA A 174 12.93 -4.52 -0.03
N GLN A 175 13.79 -4.74 -1.02
CA GLN A 175 14.91 -3.83 -1.30
C GLN A 175 14.43 -2.46 -1.77
N THR A 176 13.40 -2.41 -2.60
CA THR A 176 12.78 -1.15 -3.05
C THR A 176 12.19 -0.38 -1.88
N LEU A 177 11.47 -1.06 -0.98
CA LEU A 177 10.91 -0.47 0.22
C LEU A 177 12.00 0.07 1.16
N TYR A 178 13.08 -0.69 1.35
CA TYR A 178 14.24 -0.28 2.14
C TYR A 178 14.89 0.98 1.58
N ASN A 179 15.19 1.00 0.27
CA ASN A 179 15.80 2.14 -0.40
C ASN A 179 14.89 3.39 -0.31
N LEU A 180 13.58 3.21 -0.49
CA LEU A 180 12.59 4.28 -0.37
C LEU A 180 12.58 4.90 1.04
N LEU A 181 12.70 4.09 2.08
CA LEU A 181 12.76 4.57 3.47
C LEU A 181 14.10 5.21 3.82
N ALA A 182 15.19 4.77 3.20
CA ALA A 182 16.53 5.32 3.40
C ALA A 182 16.71 6.70 2.74
N ASP A 183 16.07 6.94 1.58
CA ASP A 183 16.19 8.20 0.83
C ASP A 183 15.33 9.34 1.42
N LYS A 184 15.86 10.01 2.45
CA LYS A 184 15.15 11.12 3.11
C LYS A 184 14.88 12.31 2.18
N THR A 185 15.78 12.57 1.23
CA THR A 185 15.62 13.66 0.26
C THR A 185 14.51 13.34 -0.73
N GLY A 186 14.52 12.12 -1.29
CA GLY A 186 13.46 11.63 -2.17
C GLY A 186 12.10 11.59 -1.48
N LEU A 187 12.04 11.21 -0.20
CA LEU A 187 10.80 11.25 0.58
C LEU A 187 10.24 12.67 0.71
N ALA A 188 11.08 13.68 0.96
CA ALA A 188 10.62 15.08 1.03
C ALA A 188 10.06 15.57 -0.31
N VAL A 189 10.74 15.24 -1.42
CA VAL A 189 10.27 15.56 -2.78
C VAL A 189 8.95 14.84 -3.07
N LEU A 190 8.84 13.55 -2.72
CA LEU A 190 7.64 12.75 -2.92
C LEU A 190 6.44 13.33 -2.16
N GLN A 191 6.63 13.73 -0.91
CA GLN A 191 5.59 14.37 -0.11
C GLN A 191 5.07 15.65 -0.76
N GLU A 192 5.96 16.45 -1.37
CA GLU A 192 5.55 17.67 -2.07
C GLU A 192 4.74 17.37 -3.34
N LYS A 193 5.17 16.37 -4.13
CA LYS A 193 4.37 15.89 -5.28
C LYS A 193 2.98 15.43 -4.84
N TYR A 194 2.88 14.72 -3.71
CA TYR A 194 1.59 14.34 -3.14
C TYR A 194 0.76 15.54 -2.64
N ARG A 195 1.38 16.62 -2.15
CA ARG A 195 0.64 17.85 -1.78
C ARG A 195 0.06 18.51 -3.03
N HIS A 196 0.82 18.55 -4.12
CA HIS A 196 0.34 19.05 -5.40
C HIS A 196 -0.87 18.25 -5.91
N ILE A 197 -0.77 16.92 -5.93
CA ILE A 197 -1.88 16.03 -6.32
C ILE A 197 -3.11 16.27 -5.43
N HIS A 198 -2.93 16.37 -4.11
CA HIS A 198 -4.06 16.63 -3.20
C HIS A 198 -4.71 17.99 -3.51
N ALA A 199 -3.93 19.05 -3.73
CA ALA A 199 -4.45 20.37 -4.07
C ALA A 199 -5.25 20.34 -5.39
N GLN A 200 -4.75 19.65 -6.42
CA GLN A 200 -5.45 19.49 -7.69
C GLN A 200 -6.80 18.78 -7.53
N LEU A 201 -6.87 17.73 -6.71
CA LEU A 201 -8.09 16.95 -6.48
C LEU A 201 -9.10 17.65 -5.57
N LYS A 202 -8.69 18.65 -4.79
CA LYS A 202 -9.56 19.40 -3.87
C LYS A 202 -10.47 20.37 -4.64
N GLN A 203 -11.50 19.84 -5.29
CA GLN A 203 -12.35 20.57 -6.23
C GLN A 203 -13.80 20.78 -5.74
N ASN A 204 -14.10 20.59 -4.46
CA ASN A 204 -15.46 20.64 -3.91
C ASN A 204 -16.47 19.80 -4.74
N SER A 205 -16.11 18.55 -5.03
CA SER A 205 -16.81 17.70 -6.01
C SER A 205 -18.31 17.57 -5.74
N ALA A 206 -18.74 17.54 -4.48
CA ALA A 206 -20.16 17.52 -4.12
C ALA A 206 -20.92 18.77 -4.61
N GLN A 207 -20.33 19.96 -4.48
CA GLN A 207 -20.94 21.21 -4.96
C GLN A 207 -20.99 21.24 -6.49
N LYS A 208 -19.90 20.81 -7.15
CA LYS A 208 -19.87 20.72 -8.61
C LYS A 208 -20.91 19.73 -9.14
N ALA A 209 -21.04 18.56 -8.52
CA ALA A 209 -22.04 17.56 -8.87
C ALA A 209 -23.46 18.09 -8.67
N ALA A 210 -23.73 18.73 -7.52
CA ALA A 210 -25.03 19.34 -7.23
C ALA A 210 -25.39 20.44 -8.25
N ALA A 211 -24.42 21.26 -8.66
CA ALA A 211 -24.62 22.29 -9.68
C ALA A 211 -25.02 21.70 -11.04
N VAL A 212 -24.40 20.58 -11.44
CA VAL A 212 -24.75 19.88 -12.69
C VAL A 212 -26.14 19.25 -12.57
N VAL A 213 -26.43 18.52 -11.49
CA VAL A 213 -27.75 17.90 -11.29
C VAL A 213 -28.87 18.95 -11.29
N LYS A 214 -28.64 20.11 -10.69
CA LYS A 214 -29.61 21.22 -10.67
C LYS A 214 -30.02 21.68 -12.08
N GLN A 215 -29.11 21.63 -13.06
CA GLN A 215 -29.43 22.02 -14.45
C GLN A 215 -30.48 21.10 -15.09
N PHE A 216 -30.50 19.82 -14.71
CA PHE A 216 -31.46 18.83 -15.22
C PHE A 216 -32.79 18.80 -14.45
N LEU A 217 -32.86 19.41 -13.26
CA LEU A 217 -34.09 19.53 -12.48
C LEU A 217 -34.90 20.79 -12.82
N GLN A 218 -34.29 21.73 -13.55
CA GLN A 218 -34.92 22.98 -14.00
C GLN A 218 -35.39 22.92 -15.46
N ALA A 219 -35.30 21.75 -16.10
CA ALA A 219 -35.85 21.43 -17.41
C ALA A 219 -37.13 20.61 -17.25
#